data_AF-A0A7S1M7I6-F1
#
_entry.id   AF-A0A7S1M7I6-F1
#
_cell.length_a   1.000
_cell.length_b   1.000
_cell.length_c   1.000
_cell.angle_alpha   90.00
_cell.angle_beta   90.00
_cell.angle_gamma   90.00
#
_symmetry.space_group_name_H-M   'P 1'
#
loop_
_entity.id
_entity.type
_entity.pdbx_description
1 polymer ?
#
loop_
_entity_poly.entity_id
_entity_poly.type
_entity_poly.pdbx_seq_one_letter_code
_entity_poly.pdbx_strand_id
1 'polypeptide(L)'
;AAKGKWTDLHEAAETGDLGGVQRELQRCSPDAGDGECWTPLLEACERGRIAVVQALLSGGANPNLADKKGWTPLMAVAEHGHEELARCLLAAGASPLFHDAKGWTCTMEAAERRKTPLVRVFIEAGAVLNAVDDRGWTAFMAACEGGDIHCVKLLWIHGSEHNLTSSYARGWTALDEAREKGFKDIVGFMEPIVDAEQNLKRMIDTDDWRPEEALQYLEKAQQVWCLKDIVAKATVRLSQVLQQHVIDKSANDREQCFDWLLTHDSSIFLQIVDDNKGNENNNESNGNAASDEANKVLNRSTTQPGLQDAVADLCRARLTRASSGQSVAEIKWAMASAVKTGSHRLLAQEMEAAKGHYKELAEVPAGWDIEAMAQHLTSDGRMVHKQPIDDPDAIAQLQALLDATLRKRYTRDRRGGRVPDRLVLERLVSVQNDRNYEEYSLRCKKLPAPGDQPAELPGILTSKAECKCLPALESSRTEAWLFHGTSEAAADAITAEDFRLNLSGTNAGTLYGSGIYFADSCSKSDEYCTPNADGVRCLILCRVALGRIRYDDAVSPDAAALTRCCLAGEYDSILGDREKCRGTYKEFVVFDDDQAYPEYLLYYRRSYDAD
;
A
#
# COMPACT_ATOMS: atom_id res chain seq x y z
N ALA A 1 28.05 62.67 -4.10
CA ALA A 1 27.65 61.26 -3.98
C ALA A 1 28.78 60.39 -4.50
N ALA A 2 29.62 59.86 -3.61
CA ALA A 2 30.70 58.97 -4.01
C ALA A 2 30.09 57.66 -4.52
N LYS A 3 30.46 57.25 -5.73
CA LYS A 3 30.18 55.91 -6.27
C LYS A 3 30.67 54.89 -5.23
N GLY A 4 29.81 53.96 -4.80
CA GLY A 4 30.19 52.90 -3.85
C GLY A 4 31.46 52.20 -4.33
N LYS A 5 32.47 52.12 -3.47
CA LYS A 5 33.66 51.31 -3.73
C LYS A 5 33.50 50.00 -2.94
N TRP A 6 34.11 48.93 -3.42
CA TRP A 6 34.29 47.70 -2.66
C TRP A 6 34.80 48.05 -1.25
N THR A 7 34.08 47.62 -0.22
CA THR A 7 34.36 47.99 1.17
C THR A 7 35.05 46.84 1.91
N ASP A 8 35.67 47.14 3.05
CA ASP A 8 36.24 46.13 3.94
C ASP A 8 35.19 45.09 4.38
N LEU A 9 33.90 45.47 4.43
CA LEU A 9 32.79 44.55 4.69
C LEU A 9 32.54 43.58 3.51
N HIS A 10 32.74 44.01 2.26
CA HIS A 10 32.68 43.10 1.10
C HIS A 10 33.86 42.12 1.11
N GLU A 11 35.07 42.60 1.37
CA GLU A 11 36.25 41.73 1.43
C GLU A 11 36.14 40.70 2.58
N ALA A 12 35.64 41.12 3.75
CA ALA A 12 35.36 40.22 4.85
C ALA A 12 34.27 39.19 4.49
N ALA A 13 33.25 39.60 3.72
CA ALA A 13 32.20 38.71 3.25
C ALA A 13 32.70 37.67 2.22
N GLU A 14 33.53 38.10 1.26
CA GLU A 14 34.15 37.24 0.26
C GLU A 14 35.06 36.17 0.89
N THR A 15 35.95 36.62 1.78
CA THR A 15 36.95 35.78 2.44
C THR A 15 36.38 34.88 3.53
N GLY A 16 35.19 35.22 4.06
CA GLY A 16 34.56 34.51 5.16
C GLY A 16 35.07 34.93 6.55
N ASP A 17 35.69 36.11 6.69
CA ASP A 17 36.17 36.65 7.97
C ASP A 17 34.98 37.14 8.83
N LEU A 18 34.40 36.22 9.61
CA LEU A 18 33.31 36.51 10.54
C LEU A 18 33.68 37.61 11.56
N GLY A 19 34.93 37.63 12.04
CA GLY A 19 35.40 38.64 12.99
C GLY A 19 35.56 40.02 12.36
N GLY A 20 35.95 40.06 11.08
CA GLY A 20 35.91 41.26 10.24
C GLY A 20 34.49 41.79 10.08
N VAL A 21 33.56 40.93 9.64
CA VAL A 21 32.14 41.27 9.44
C VAL A 21 31.52 41.86 10.71
N GLN A 22 31.68 41.21 11.87
CA GLN A 22 31.12 41.70 13.14
C GLN A 22 31.68 43.06 13.57
N ARG A 23 32.95 43.34 13.27
CA ARG A 23 33.58 44.64 13.57
C ARG A 23 33.08 45.73 12.64
N GLU A 24 32.99 45.44 11.34
CA GLU A 24 32.56 46.41 10.34
C GLU A 24 31.08 46.75 10.46
N LEU A 25 30.22 45.80 10.85
CA LEU A 25 28.79 46.05 11.14
C LEU A 25 28.54 47.05 12.29
N GLN A 26 29.54 47.32 13.14
CA GLN A 26 29.43 48.38 14.16
C GLN A 26 29.67 49.78 13.60
N ARG A 27 30.15 49.89 12.35
CA ARG A 27 30.69 51.13 11.77
C ARG A 27 30.06 51.49 10.43
N CYS A 28 29.55 50.52 9.69
CA CYS A 28 28.90 50.72 8.39
C CYS A 28 27.54 50.02 8.31
N SER A 29 26.74 50.42 7.32
CA SER A 29 25.46 49.76 7.03
C SER A 29 25.71 48.35 6.48
N PRO A 30 24.98 47.31 6.93
CA PRO A 30 25.04 45.97 6.33
C PRO A 30 24.68 45.97 4.83
N ASP A 31 23.87 46.94 4.41
CA ASP A 31 23.33 47.09 3.06
C ASP A 31 24.19 48.01 2.17
N ALA A 32 25.42 48.34 2.60
CA ALA A 32 26.31 49.22 1.85
C ALA A 32 26.75 48.54 0.54
N GLY A 33 26.06 48.83 -0.56
CA GLY A 33 26.40 48.31 -1.88
C GLY A 33 27.56 49.03 -2.57
N ASP A 34 28.24 48.34 -3.48
CA ASP A 34 29.29 48.89 -4.33
C ASP A 34 28.73 49.75 -5.49
N GLY A 35 29.56 50.02 -6.51
CA GLY A 35 29.17 50.81 -7.67
C GLY A 35 28.02 50.23 -8.47
N GLU A 36 27.80 48.92 -8.40
CA GLU A 36 26.75 48.13 -9.08
C GLU A 36 25.62 47.72 -8.12
N CYS A 37 25.56 48.31 -6.93
CA CYS A 37 24.66 47.91 -5.85
C CYS A 37 24.88 46.45 -5.38
N TRP A 38 26.06 45.88 -5.66
CA TRP A 38 26.46 44.59 -5.11
C TRP A 38 26.65 44.73 -3.61
N THR A 39 25.96 43.94 -2.79
CA THR A 39 26.00 44.05 -1.33
C THR A 39 26.95 43.01 -0.72
N PRO A 40 27.45 43.21 0.51
CA PRO A 40 28.19 42.17 1.23
C PRO A 40 27.39 40.88 1.42
N LEU A 41 26.06 40.97 1.52
CA LEU A 41 25.18 39.81 1.60
C LEU A 41 25.15 39.04 0.27
N LEU A 42 25.03 39.73 -0.87
CA LEU A 42 25.14 39.11 -2.19
C LEU A 42 26.48 38.37 -2.36
N GLU A 43 27.59 39.02 -1.99
CA GLU A 43 28.92 38.40 -2.03
C GLU A 43 29.01 37.15 -1.15
N ALA A 44 28.57 37.25 0.11
CA ALA A 44 28.57 36.11 1.03
C ALA A 44 27.71 34.94 0.53
N CYS A 45 26.58 35.24 -0.13
CA CYS A 45 25.69 34.27 -0.74
C CYS A 45 26.33 33.59 -1.97
N GLU A 46 26.96 34.36 -2.86
CA GLU A 46 27.70 33.82 -4.02
C GLU A 46 28.85 32.90 -3.56
N ARG A 47 29.56 33.28 -2.50
CA ARG A 47 30.68 32.49 -1.96
C ARG A 47 30.27 31.34 -1.02
N GLY A 48 28.97 31.17 -0.73
CA GLY A 48 28.49 30.10 0.14
C GLY A 48 28.84 30.25 1.64
N ARG A 49 29.04 31.47 2.13
CA ARG A 49 29.55 31.74 3.49
C ARG A 49 28.42 31.79 4.54
N ILE A 50 27.90 30.64 4.97
CA ILE A 50 26.77 30.53 5.92
C ILE A 50 26.93 31.37 7.19
N ALA A 51 28.07 31.27 7.88
CA ALA A 51 28.29 32.01 9.13
C ALA A 51 28.29 33.53 8.91
N VAL A 52 28.81 33.99 7.77
CA VAL A 52 28.77 35.41 7.41
C VAL A 52 27.36 35.85 7.05
N VAL A 53 26.63 35.08 6.25
CA VAL A 53 25.24 35.37 5.89
C VAL A 53 24.38 35.53 7.15
N GLN A 54 24.50 34.59 8.10
CA GLN A 54 23.79 34.67 9.38
C GLN A 54 24.16 35.93 10.18
N ALA A 55 25.44 36.31 10.20
CA ALA A 55 25.90 37.52 10.88
C ALA A 55 25.40 38.81 10.21
N LEU A 56 25.41 38.88 8.89
CA LEU A 56 24.89 40.01 8.12
C LEU A 56 23.37 40.17 8.33
N LEU A 57 22.61 39.08 8.25
CA LEU A 57 21.15 39.09 8.50
C LEU A 57 20.84 39.49 9.96
N SER A 58 21.59 38.98 10.93
CA SER A 58 21.47 39.38 12.34
C SER A 58 21.84 40.84 12.57
N GLY A 59 22.74 41.38 11.74
CA GLY A 59 23.12 42.79 11.70
C GLY A 59 22.08 43.69 11.00
N GLY A 60 20.97 43.13 10.51
CA GLY A 60 19.89 43.87 9.87
C GLY A 60 20.04 44.03 8.36
N ALA A 61 20.88 43.23 7.70
CA ALA A 61 20.95 43.20 6.24
C ALA A 61 19.58 42.86 5.63
N ASN A 62 19.15 43.61 4.63
CA ASN A 62 17.90 43.33 3.93
C ASN A 62 18.12 42.16 2.93
N PRO A 63 17.46 41.00 3.13
CA PRO A 63 17.69 39.81 2.32
C PRO A 63 17.17 39.90 0.88
N ASN A 64 16.47 40.99 0.54
CA ASN A 64 15.87 41.22 -0.77
C ASN A 64 16.57 42.30 -1.60
N LEU A 65 17.66 42.90 -1.09
CA LEU A 65 18.39 43.91 -1.86
C LEU A 65 19.07 43.28 -3.07
N ALA A 66 18.67 43.77 -4.24
CA ALA A 66 19.20 43.34 -5.51
C ALA A 66 20.28 44.28 -6.04
N ASP A 67 21.15 43.75 -6.89
CA ASP A 67 22.10 44.55 -7.66
C ASP A 67 21.37 45.41 -8.73
N LYS A 68 22.11 46.22 -9.51
CA LYS A 68 21.52 47.02 -10.59
C LYS A 68 20.78 46.23 -11.67
N LYS A 69 21.07 44.94 -11.81
CA LYS A 69 20.40 44.04 -12.76
C LYS A 69 19.21 43.34 -12.12
N GLY A 70 18.89 43.60 -10.85
CA GLY A 70 17.84 42.91 -10.13
C GLY A 70 18.25 41.53 -9.62
N TRP A 71 19.55 41.21 -9.60
CA TRP A 71 20.07 39.95 -9.05
C TRP A 71 19.96 39.94 -7.53
N THR A 72 19.22 38.98 -6.98
CA THR A 72 18.93 38.90 -5.54
C THR A 72 19.82 37.87 -4.82
N PRO A 73 19.95 37.95 -3.48
CA PRO A 73 20.66 36.93 -2.70
C PRO A 73 20.15 35.50 -2.90
N LEU A 74 18.83 35.32 -3.11
CA LEU A 74 18.26 34.01 -3.42
C LEU A 74 18.68 33.49 -4.81
N MET A 75 18.86 34.37 -5.80
CA MET A 75 19.39 33.97 -7.12
C MET A 75 20.85 33.57 -7.06
N ALA A 76 21.68 34.30 -6.31
CA ALA A 76 23.08 33.93 -6.09
C ALA A 76 23.21 32.53 -5.43
N VAL A 77 22.36 32.26 -4.45
CA VAL A 77 22.29 30.93 -3.82
C VAL A 77 21.76 29.86 -4.77
N ALA A 78 20.80 30.20 -5.64
CA ALA A 78 20.25 29.32 -6.66
C ALA A 78 21.29 28.86 -7.67
N GLU A 79 22.16 29.77 -8.12
CA GLU A 79 23.21 29.48 -9.10
C GLU A 79 24.16 28.36 -8.61
N HIS A 80 24.56 28.40 -7.35
CA HIS A 80 25.50 27.43 -6.78
C HIS A 80 24.85 26.25 -6.05
N GLY A 81 23.56 26.36 -5.71
CA GLY A 81 22.79 25.30 -5.06
C GLY A 81 22.99 25.22 -3.55
N HIS A 82 23.19 26.35 -2.87
CA HIS A 82 23.41 26.39 -1.42
C HIS A 82 22.08 26.29 -0.64
N GLU A 83 21.53 25.08 -0.52
CA GLU A 83 20.20 24.86 0.08
C GLU A 83 20.05 25.43 1.51
N GLU A 84 21.05 25.23 2.37
CA GLU A 84 21.03 25.74 3.75
C GLU A 84 20.98 27.27 3.81
N LEU A 85 21.70 27.94 2.89
CA LEU A 85 21.66 29.40 2.75
C LEU A 85 20.30 29.88 2.28
N ALA A 86 19.66 29.19 1.34
CA ALA A 86 18.33 29.54 0.87
C ALA A 86 17.31 29.48 2.02
N ARG A 87 17.34 28.42 2.82
CA ARG A 87 16.48 28.30 4.00
C ARG A 87 16.74 29.41 5.02
N CYS A 88 18.02 29.78 5.22
CA CYS A 88 18.39 30.90 6.09
C CYS A 88 17.83 32.25 5.59
N LEU A 89 17.99 32.54 4.29
CA LEU A 89 17.47 33.76 3.66
C LEU A 89 15.94 33.83 3.72
N LEU A 90 15.26 32.73 3.38
CA LEU A 90 13.79 32.65 3.43
C LEU A 90 13.27 32.85 4.86
N ALA A 91 13.92 32.24 5.85
CA ALA A 91 13.58 32.46 7.27
C ALA A 91 13.80 33.91 7.72
N ALA A 92 14.73 34.64 7.09
CA ALA A 92 14.96 36.06 7.33
C ALA A 92 14.02 36.98 6.51
N GLY A 93 13.09 36.44 5.73
CA GLY A 93 12.12 37.21 4.94
C GLY A 93 12.53 37.49 3.50
N ALA A 94 13.50 36.74 2.95
CA ALA A 94 13.74 36.75 1.51
C ALA A 94 12.49 36.24 0.75
N SER A 95 12.16 36.87 -0.37
CA SER A 95 11.00 36.50 -1.19
C SER A 95 11.44 35.83 -2.49
N PRO A 96 10.96 34.61 -2.79
CA PRO A 96 11.21 33.96 -4.09
C PRO A 96 10.40 34.59 -5.24
N LEU A 97 9.60 35.62 -4.96
CA LEU A 97 8.79 36.33 -5.95
C LEU A 97 9.58 37.39 -6.74
N PHE A 98 10.75 37.78 -6.24
CA PHE A 98 11.59 38.75 -6.94
C PHE A 98 12.26 38.12 -8.16
N HIS A 99 12.43 38.96 -9.18
CA HIS A 99 13.02 38.60 -10.45
C HIS A 99 14.02 39.67 -10.89
N ASP A 100 14.96 39.29 -11.75
CA ASP A 100 15.94 40.21 -12.30
C ASP A 100 15.29 41.17 -13.34
N ALA A 101 16.09 42.04 -13.95
CA ALA A 101 15.65 43.01 -14.94
C ALA A 101 15.06 42.38 -16.21
N LYS A 102 15.31 41.08 -16.45
CA LYS A 102 14.73 40.29 -17.54
C LYS A 102 13.56 39.43 -17.09
N GLY A 103 13.17 39.47 -15.81
CA GLY A 103 12.13 38.58 -15.29
C GLY A 103 12.64 37.19 -14.90
N TRP A 104 13.96 36.98 -14.85
CA TRP A 104 14.55 35.72 -14.39
C TRP A 104 14.37 35.56 -12.88
N THR A 105 13.89 34.40 -12.43
CA THR A 105 13.60 34.13 -11.01
C THR A 105 14.64 33.20 -10.38
N CYS A 106 14.71 33.14 -9.05
CA CYS A 106 15.59 32.17 -8.37
C CYS A 106 15.20 30.71 -8.69
N THR A 107 13.91 30.44 -8.95
CA THR A 107 13.44 29.10 -9.35
C THR A 107 13.91 28.73 -10.75
N MET A 108 13.90 29.66 -11.71
CA MET A 108 14.46 29.44 -13.04
C MET A 108 15.96 29.15 -12.97
N GLU A 109 16.72 29.95 -12.21
CA GLU A 109 18.15 29.73 -12.01
C GLU A 109 18.43 28.34 -11.40
N ALA A 110 17.76 28.00 -10.30
CA ALA A 110 17.96 26.69 -9.66
C ALA A 110 17.57 25.53 -10.59
N ALA A 111 16.54 25.68 -11.42
CA ALA A 111 16.11 24.68 -12.38
C ALA A 111 17.15 24.48 -13.49
N GLU A 112 17.65 25.55 -14.11
CA GLU A 112 18.70 25.49 -15.14
C GLU A 112 19.99 24.87 -14.59
N ARG A 113 20.36 25.23 -13.35
CA ARG A 113 21.56 24.69 -12.68
C ARG A 113 21.38 23.31 -12.06
N ARG A 114 20.24 22.65 -12.30
CA ARG A 114 19.94 21.27 -11.86
C ARG A 114 19.96 21.11 -10.33
N LYS A 115 19.46 22.11 -9.62
CA LYS A 115 19.39 22.16 -8.16
C LYS A 115 18.00 21.76 -7.67
N THR A 116 17.54 20.56 -8.04
CA THR A 116 16.20 20.04 -7.70
C THR A 116 15.80 20.21 -6.21
N PRO A 117 16.67 19.91 -5.21
CA PRO A 117 16.33 20.15 -3.80
C PRO A 117 16.01 21.61 -3.48
N LEU A 118 16.72 22.54 -4.11
CA LEU A 118 16.54 23.96 -3.92
C LEU A 118 15.27 24.49 -4.61
N VAL A 119 14.94 23.95 -5.80
CA VAL A 119 13.65 24.22 -6.45
C VAL A 119 12.48 23.83 -5.54
N ARG A 120 12.58 22.69 -4.83
CA ARG A 120 11.58 22.28 -3.83
C ARG A 120 11.43 23.32 -2.72
N VAL A 121 12.55 23.80 -2.18
CA VAL A 121 12.54 24.83 -1.13
C VAL A 121 11.83 26.11 -1.60
N PHE A 122 12.07 26.54 -2.84
CA PHE A 122 11.40 27.72 -3.39
C PHE A 122 9.89 27.51 -3.62
N ILE A 123 9.48 26.31 -4.07
CA ILE A 123 8.06 25.94 -4.16
C ILE A 123 7.38 26.00 -2.79
N GLU A 124 8.01 25.41 -1.77
CA GLU A 124 7.52 25.44 -0.38
C GLU A 124 7.41 26.86 0.17
N ALA A 125 8.28 27.77 -0.29
CA ALA A 125 8.26 29.19 0.05
C ALA A 125 7.29 30.04 -0.81
N GLY A 126 6.49 29.42 -1.69
CA GLY A 126 5.47 30.10 -2.48
C GLY A 126 5.96 30.72 -3.79
N ALA A 127 7.03 30.19 -4.39
CA ALA A 127 7.47 30.64 -5.71
C ALA A 127 6.38 30.48 -6.78
N VAL A 128 6.30 31.45 -7.70
CA VAL A 128 5.36 31.41 -8.83
C VAL A 128 5.95 30.56 -9.96
N LEU A 129 5.44 29.34 -10.10
CA LEU A 129 5.99 28.35 -11.05
C LEU A 129 5.79 28.70 -12.53
N ASN A 130 4.73 29.43 -12.85
CA ASN A 130 4.41 29.88 -14.21
C ASN A 130 4.84 31.34 -14.47
N ALA A 131 5.76 31.87 -13.65
CA ALA A 131 6.41 33.13 -13.96
C ALA A 131 7.19 32.99 -15.27
N VAL A 132 7.23 34.07 -16.04
CA VAL A 132 7.92 34.14 -17.33
C VAL A 132 8.92 35.29 -17.36
N ASP A 133 10.06 35.07 -17.99
CA ASP A 133 11.02 36.13 -18.30
C ASP A 133 10.56 36.97 -19.52
N ASP A 134 11.38 37.93 -19.94
CA ASP A 134 11.13 38.83 -21.07
C ASP A 134 11.01 38.11 -22.43
N ARG A 135 11.42 36.84 -22.50
CA ARG A 135 11.29 35.96 -23.67
C ARG A 135 10.13 35.00 -23.53
N GLY A 136 9.43 34.94 -22.40
CA GLY A 136 8.41 33.93 -22.14
C GLY A 136 8.96 32.61 -21.59
N TRP A 137 10.22 32.59 -21.13
CA TRP A 137 10.86 31.41 -20.56
C TRP A 137 10.35 31.13 -19.15
N THR A 138 10.02 29.88 -18.85
CA THR A 138 9.52 29.45 -17.54
C THR A 138 10.57 28.66 -16.76
N ALA A 139 10.36 28.46 -15.46
CA ALA A 139 11.17 27.53 -14.67
C ALA A 139 11.12 26.09 -15.23
N PHE A 140 10.00 25.71 -15.86
CA PHE A 140 9.84 24.40 -16.51
C PHE A 140 10.71 24.28 -17.78
N MET A 141 10.78 25.33 -18.59
CA MET A 141 11.72 25.39 -19.73
C MET A 141 13.18 25.41 -19.26
N ALA A 142 13.49 26.15 -18.18
CA ALA A 142 14.82 26.16 -17.58
C ALA A 142 15.25 24.76 -17.08
N ALA A 143 14.34 23.97 -16.50
CA ALA A 143 14.62 22.58 -16.13
C ALA A 143 14.92 21.68 -17.34
N CYS A 144 14.21 21.90 -18.45
CA CYS A 144 14.49 21.20 -19.71
C CYS A 144 15.82 21.64 -20.33
N GLU A 145 16.17 22.93 -20.30
CA GLU A 145 17.49 23.45 -20.73
C GLU A 145 18.62 22.83 -19.90
N GLY A 146 18.44 22.73 -18.58
CA GLY A 146 19.42 22.13 -17.66
C GLY A 146 19.52 20.60 -17.74
N GLY A 147 18.53 19.91 -18.33
CA GLY A 147 18.54 18.45 -18.50
C GLY A 147 18.36 17.66 -17.19
N ASP A 148 17.66 18.19 -16.18
CA ASP A 148 17.36 17.48 -14.93
C ASP A 148 15.92 16.95 -14.89
N ILE A 149 15.74 15.67 -15.23
CA ILE A 149 14.43 14.99 -15.20
C ILE A 149 13.74 15.05 -13.83
N HIS A 150 14.49 15.08 -12.72
CA HIS A 150 13.88 15.16 -11.39
C HIS A 150 13.27 16.54 -11.16
N CYS A 151 13.92 17.59 -11.66
CA CYS A 151 13.40 18.95 -11.61
C CYS A 151 12.16 19.09 -12.49
N VAL A 152 12.17 18.54 -13.71
CA VAL A 152 11.00 18.51 -14.61
C VAL A 152 9.81 17.83 -13.94
N LYS A 153 10.01 16.63 -13.37
CA LYS A 153 8.97 15.90 -12.63
C LYS A 153 8.44 16.69 -11.45
N LEU A 154 9.32 17.29 -10.65
CA LEU A 154 8.96 18.10 -9.49
C LEU A 154 8.06 19.27 -9.90
N LEU A 155 8.50 20.06 -10.88
CA LEU A 155 7.75 21.22 -11.36
C LEU A 155 6.39 20.83 -11.93
N TRP A 156 6.30 19.72 -12.67
CA TRP A 156 5.03 19.26 -13.24
C TRP A 156 4.03 18.83 -12.17
N ILE A 157 4.48 18.05 -11.18
CA ILE A 157 3.64 17.59 -10.07
C ILE A 157 3.09 18.78 -9.27
N HIS A 158 3.86 19.86 -9.12
CA HIS A 158 3.44 21.08 -8.43
C HIS A 158 2.64 22.06 -9.30
N GLY A 159 2.28 21.69 -10.53
CA GLY A 159 1.34 22.44 -11.36
C GLY A 159 1.96 23.42 -12.34
N SER A 160 3.23 23.27 -12.71
CA SER A 160 3.82 24.02 -13.82
C SER A 160 3.11 23.72 -15.14
N GLU A 161 2.82 24.76 -15.91
CA GLU A 161 2.23 24.66 -17.25
C GLU A 161 3.32 24.34 -18.29
N HIS A 162 3.33 23.09 -18.76
CA HIS A 162 4.30 22.59 -19.75
C HIS A 162 4.08 23.13 -21.18
N ASN A 163 2.87 23.64 -21.47
CA ASN A 163 2.44 24.11 -22.80
C ASN A 163 2.57 25.63 -22.98
N LEU A 164 3.13 26.35 -22.00
CA LEU A 164 3.50 27.75 -22.19
C LEU A 164 4.54 27.85 -23.30
N THR A 165 4.49 28.95 -24.04
CA THR A 165 5.34 29.13 -25.22
C THR A 165 6.22 30.37 -25.10
N SER A 166 7.47 30.23 -25.51
CA SER A 166 8.37 31.36 -25.62
C SER A 166 8.08 32.16 -26.89
N SER A 167 8.16 33.49 -26.75
CA SER A 167 8.06 34.45 -27.85
C SER A 167 9.29 34.45 -28.77
N TYR A 168 10.44 33.96 -28.27
CA TYR A 168 11.72 33.97 -28.98
C TYR A 168 11.72 33.11 -30.24
N ALA A 169 10.92 32.03 -30.28
CA ALA A 169 10.98 31.03 -31.34
C ALA A 169 9.59 30.53 -31.82
N ARG A 170 8.62 31.44 -32.00
CA ARG A 170 7.29 31.15 -32.63
C ARG A 170 6.53 29.98 -31.97
N GLY A 171 6.36 30.02 -30.66
CA GLY A 171 5.57 28.97 -29.98
C GLY A 171 6.42 27.85 -29.37
N TRP A 172 7.70 28.08 -29.12
CA TRP A 172 8.63 27.09 -28.57
C TRP A 172 8.22 26.66 -27.17
N THR A 173 8.10 25.34 -26.97
CA THR A 173 7.69 24.74 -25.69
C THR A 173 8.87 24.12 -24.94
N ALA A 174 8.64 23.74 -23.69
CA ALA A 174 9.64 23.00 -22.92
C ALA A 174 9.97 21.61 -23.52
N LEU A 175 9.03 20.99 -24.23
CA LEU A 175 9.28 19.73 -24.94
C LEU A 175 10.19 19.95 -26.15
N ASP A 176 10.02 21.05 -26.87
CA ASP A 176 10.90 21.42 -27.99
C ASP A 176 12.33 21.68 -27.51
N GLU A 177 12.48 22.33 -26.35
CA GLU A 177 13.78 22.54 -25.72
C GLU A 177 14.47 21.20 -25.39
N ALA A 178 13.76 20.29 -24.72
CA ALA A 178 14.30 18.97 -24.39
C ALA A 178 14.70 18.16 -25.64
N ARG A 179 13.94 18.31 -26.75
CA ARG A 179 14.25 17.70 -28.05
C ARG A 179 15.52 18.28 -28.67
N GLU A 180 15.63 19.61 -28.70
CA GLU A 180 16.78 20.32 -29.28
C GLU A 180 18.08 19.99 -28.55
N LYS A 181 18.04 19.89 -27.21
CA LYS A 181 19.19 19.47 -26.39
C LYS A 181 19.47 17.98 -26.44
N GLY A 182 18.56 17.17 -26.96
CA GLY A 182 18.69 15.71 -27.07
C GLY A 182 18.51 14.96 -25.75
N PHE A 183 17.80 15.52 -24.78
CA PHE A 183 17.51 14.88 -23.48
C PHE A 183 16.42 13.83 -23.61
N LYS A 184 16.80 12.64 -24.08
CA LYS A 184 15.88 11.55 -24.41
C LYS A 184 15.04 11.04 -23.24
N ASP A 185 15.56 11.12 -22.02
CA ASP A 185 14.86 10.73 -20.80
C ASP A 185 13.72 11.71 -20.45
N ILE A 186 13.97 13.02 -20.60
CA ILE A 186 12.95 14.06 -20.43
C ILE A 186 11.90 13.95 -21.54
N VAL A 187 12.33 13.82 -22.80
CA VAL A 187 11.41 13.67 -23.94
C VAL A 187 10.55 12.41 -23.77
N GLY A 188 11.16 11.26 -23.45
CA GLY A 188 10.45 10.00 -23.26
C GLY A 188 9.49 10.01 -22.07
N PHE A 189 9.71 10.88 -21.08
CA PHE A 189 8.78 11.11 -19.99
C PHE A 189 7.64 12.05 -20.39
N MET A 190 7.94 13.18 -21.03
CA MET A 190 6.97 14.23 -21.33
C MET A 190 6.05 13.88 -22.50
N GLU A 191 6.60 13.37 -23.60
CA GLU A 191 5.88 13.17 -24.85
C GLU A 191 4.62 12.29 -24.70
N PRO A 192 4.65 11.12 -24.02
CA PRO A 192 3.44 10.31 -23.84
C PRO A 192 2.33 11.02 -23.05
N ILE A 193 2.70 11.90 -22.12
CA ILE A 193 1.76 12.65 -21.28
C ILE A 193 1.13 13.78 -22.09
N VAL A 194 1.94 14.53 -22.85
CA VAL A 194 1.47 15.61 -23.72
C VAL A 194 0.53 15.05 -24.80
N ASP A 195 0.91 13.93 -25.42
CA ASP A 195 0.07 13.23 -26.40
C ASP A 195 -1.25 12.78 -25.78
N ALA A 196 -1.21 12.21 -24.57
CA ALA A 196 -2.40 11.78 -23.85
C ALA A 196 -3.34 12.95 -23.56
N GLU A 197 -2.81 14.07 -23.08
CA GLU A 197 -3.61 15.28 -22.83
C GLU A 197 -4.28 15.79 -24.10
N GLN A 198 -3.54 15.91 -25.20
CA GLN A 198 -4.08 16.40 -26.46
C GLN A 198 -5.16 15.48 -27.03
N ASN A 199 -4.95 14.17 -26.98
CA ASN A 199 -5.93 13.20 -27.47
C ASN A 199 -7.17 13.14 -26.57
N LEU A 200 -7.02 13.21 -25.26
CA LEU A 200 -8.17 13.29 -24.34
C LEU A 200 -8.97 14.58 -24.57
N LYS A 201 -8.31 15.74 -24.73
CA LYS A 201 -8.99 16.99 -25.10
C LYS A 201 -9.76 16.83 -26.41
N ARG A 202 -9.12 16.26 -27.44
CA ARG A 202 -9.77 16.01 -28.74
C ARG A 202 -11.01 15.12 -28.57
N MET A 203 -10.90 13.99 -27.87
CA MET A 203 -12.02 13.08 -27.61
C MET A 203 -13.17 13.76 -26.86
N ILE A 204 -12.85 14.60 -25.87
CA ILE A 204 -13.85 15.40 -25.15
C ILE A 204 -14.54 16.40 -26.09
N ASP A 205 -13.77 17.11 -26.92
CA ASP A 205 -14.28 18.19 -27.77
C ASP A 205 -15.10 17.66 -28.97
N THR A 206 -14.69 16.53 -29.56
CA THR A 206 -15.37 15.93 -30.72
C THR A 206 -16.41 14.89 -30.34
N ASP A 207 -16.43 14.46 -29.07
CA ASP A 207 -17.22 13.33 -28.57
C ASP A 207 -17.00 12.02 -29.36
N ASP A 208 -15.81 11.86 -29.96
CA ASP A 208 -15.40 10.66 -30.70
C ASP A 208 -14.52 9.79 -29.79
N TRP A 209 -15.17 8.85 -29.11
CA TRP A 209 -14.54 8.04 -28.08
C TRP A 209 -14.17 6.65 -28.59
N ARG A 210 -12.91 6.29 -28.38
CA ARG A 210 -12.38 4.94 -28.59
C ARG A 210 -11.92 4.41 -27.24
N PRO A 211 -12.66 3.46 -26.63
CA PRO A 211 -12.37 3.01 -25.27
C PRO A 211 -10.91 2.62 -25.03
N GLU A 212 -10.35 1.74 -25.85
CA GLU A 212 -8.96 1.25 -25.69
C GLU A 212 -7.92 2.39 -25.72
N GLU A 213 -8.05 3.33 -26.66
CA GLU A 213 -7.16 4.48 -26.78
C GLU A 213 -7.33 5.43 -25.57
N ALA A 214 -8.58 5.74 -25.20
CA ALA A 214 -8.90 6.62 -24.08
C ALA A 214 -8.32 6.11 -22.75
N LEU A 215 -8.35 4.80 -22.54
CA LEU A 215 -7.78 4.15 -21.35
C LEU A 215 -6.26 4.32 -21.26
N GLN A 216 -5.55 4.10 -22.37
CA GLN A 216 -4.10 4.30 -22.42
C GLN A 216 -3.72 5.76 -22.17
N TYR A 217 -4.54 6.70 -22.63
CA TYR A 217 -4.30 8.12 -22.37
C TYR A 217 -4.59 8.50 -20.92
N LEU A 218 -5.68 7.99 -20.32
CA LEU A 218 -6.00 8.22 -18.91
C LEU A 218 -4.90 7.70 -17.98
N GLU A 219 -4.33 6.52 -18.25
CA GLU A 219 -3.25 5.93 -17.45
C GLU A 219 -1.98 6.80 -17.44
N LYS A 220 -1.70 7.48 -18.55
CA LYS A 220 -0.58 8.44 -18.67
C LYS A 220 -0.92 9.77 -18.00
N ALA A 221 -2.12 10.29 -18.25
CA ALA A 221 -2.54 11.61 -17.77
C ALA A 221 -2.73 11.67 -16.24
N GLN A 222 -3.18 10.58 -15.60
CA GLN A 222 -3.36 10.52 -14.14
C GLN A 222 -2.04 10.66 -13.35
N GLN A 223 -0.90 10.50 -14.01
CA GLN A 223 0.42 10.67 -13.38
C GLN A 223 0.73 12.14 -13.05
N VAL A 224 -0.07 13.08 -13.57
CA VAL A 224 0.18 14.51 -13.48
C VAL A 224 -1.03 15.24 -12.89
N TRP A 225 -0.83 15.87 -11.74
CA TRP A 225 -1.89 16.55 -10.99
C TRP A 225 -2.58 17.68 -11.76
N CYS A 226 -1.86 18.43 -12.60
CA CYS A 226 -2.46 19.53 -13.37
C CYS A 226 -3.50 19.06 -14.40
N LEU A 227 -3.50 17.77 -14.76
CA LEU A 227 -4.46 17.18 -15.70
C LEU A 227 -5.73 16.66 -15.02
N LYS A 228 -5.86 16.79 -13.69
CA LYS A 228 -6.99 16.26 -12.91
C LYS A 228 -8.36 16.63 -13.48
N ASP A 229 -8.54 17.84 -14.00
CA ASP A 229 -9.84 18.30 -14.51
C ASP A 229 -10.18 17.65 -15.86
N ILE A 230 -9.17 17.43 -16.72
CA ILE A 230 -9.32 16.73 -18.00
C ILE A 230 -9.57 15.25 -17.73
N VAL A 231 -8.77 14.65 -16.84
CA VAL A 231 -8.92 13.26 -16.39
C VAL A 231 -10.33 13.05 -15.83
N ALA A 232 -10.80 13.91 -14.92
CA ALA A 232 -12.14 13.83 -14.34
C ALA A 232 -13.25 13.87 -15.41
N LYS A 233 -13.19 14.82 -16.34
CA LYS A 233 -14.16 14.93 -17.44
C LYS A 233 -14.12 13.70 -18.36
N ALA A 234 -12.91 13.26 -18.72
CA ALA A 234 -12.71 12.12 -19.59
C ALA A 234 -13.20 10.82 -18.95
N THR A 235 -12.90 10.58 -17.67
CA THR A 235 -13.34 9.39 -16.94
C THR A 235 -14.86 9.31 -16.87
N VAL A 236 -15.56 10.41 -16.57
CA VAL A 236 -17.04 10.43 -16.53
C VAL A 236 -17.61 10.10 -17.90
N ARG A 237 -17.10 10.72 -18.97
CA ARG A 237 -17.62 10.48 -20.32
C ARG A 237 -17.28 9.07 -20.82
N LEU A 238 -16.07 8.61 -20.58
CA LEU A 238 -15.63 7.26 -20.94
C LEU A 238 -16.47 6.21 -20.24
N SER A 239 -16.79 6.39 -18.95
CA SER A 239 -17.72 5.50 -18.22
C SER A 239 -19.07 5.37 -18.94
N GLN A 240 -19.64 6.48 -19.45
CA GLN A 240 -20.88 6.45 -20.22
C GLN A 240 -20.73 5.73 -21.57
N VAL A 241 -19.62 5.95 -22.28
CA VAL A 241 -19.35 5.28 -23.57
C VAL A 241 -19.18 3.77 -23.38
N LEU A 242 -18.43 3.37 -22.35
CA LEU A 242 -18.26 1.96 -21.98
C LEU A 242 -19.59 1.30 -21.63
N GLN A 243 -20.46 1.97 -20.87
CA GLN A 243 -21.80 1.46 -20.60
C GLN A 243 -22.59 1.24 -21.90
N GLN A 244 -22.50 2.16 -22.85
CA GLN A 244 -23.20 2.04 -24.13
C GLN A 244 -22.69 0.84 -24.95
N HIS A 245 -21.37 0.60 -24.96
CA HIS A 245 -20.77 -0.58 -25.59
C HIS A 245 -21.19 -1.88 -24.87
N VAL A 246 -21.31 -1.86 -23.53
CA VAL A 246 -21.81 -3.01 -22.77
C VAL A 246 -23.27 -3.32 -23.12
N ILE A 247 -24.09 -2.29 -23.35
CA ILE A 247 -25.50 -2.42 -23.76
C ILE A 247 -25.63 -2.92 -25.20
N ASP A 248 -24.77 -2.44 -26.10
CA ASP A 248 -24.80 -2.84 -27.51
C ASP A 248 -24.32 -4.29 -27.70
N LYS A 249 -25.26 -5.20 -27.98
CA LYS A 249 -24.97 -6.63 -28.21
C LYS A 249 -24.10 -6.89 -29.44
N SER A 250 -23.96 -5.92 -30.36
CA SER A 250 -23.14 -6.03 -31.57
C SER A 250 -21.70 -5.54 -31.39
N ALA A 251 -21.38 -4.92 -30.25
CA ALA A 251 -20.04 -4.42 -29.96
C ALA A 251 -19.05 -5.57 -29.72
N ASN A 252 -17.96 -5.61 -30.50
CA ASN A 252 -16.95 -6.67 -30.40
C ASN A 252 -16.09 -6.56 -29.13
N ASP A 253 -16.03 -5.38 -28.52
CA ASP A 253 -15.29 -5.04 -27.30
C ASP A 253 -16.16 -5.09 -26.04
N ARG A 254 -17.40 -5.59 -26.14
CA ARG A 254 -18.39 -5.62 -25.06
C ARG A 254 -17.87 -6.24 -23.75
N GLU A 255 -17.22 -7.39 -23.83
CA GLU A 255 -16.63 -8.05 -22.64
C GLU A 255 -15.48 -7.22 -22.05
N GLN A 256 -14.63 -6.63 -22.89
CA GLN A 256 -13.50 -5.81 -22.45
C GLN A 256 -13.97 -4.52 -21.75
N CYS A 257 -15.01 -3.88 -22.29
CA CYS A 257 -15.64 -2.72 -21.68
C CYS A 257 -16.27 -3.06 -20.33
N PHE A 258 -16.92 -4.22 -20.25
CA PHE A 258 -17.48 -4.73 -18.99
C PHE A 258 -16.40 -4.99 -17.93
N ASP A 259 -15.30 -5.66 -18.31
CA ASP A 259 -14.17 -5.93 -17.41
C ASP A 259 -13.51 -4.64 -16.92
N TRP A 260 -13.40 -3.64 -17.79
CA TRP A 260 -12.88 -2.35 -17.39
C TRP A 260 -13.77 -1.66 -16.35
N LEU A 261 -15.08 -1.60 -16.59
CA LEU A 261 -16.03 -1.02 -15.63
C LEU A 261 -16.00 -1.78 -14.30
N LEU A 262 -15.92 -3.12 -14.34
CA LEU A 262 -15.84 -3.95 -13.15
C LEU A 262 -14.59 -3.69 -12.31
N THR A 263 -13.47 -3.31 -12.95
CA THR A 263 -12.19 -3.08 -12.28
C THR A 263 -12.02 -1.65 -11.78
N HIS A 264 -12.58 -0.65 -12.47
CA HIS A 264 -12.35 0.77 -12.18
C HIS A 264 -13.56 1.52 -11.60
N ASP A 265 -14.78 1.02 -11.79
CA ASP A 265 -16.02 1.67 -11.33
C ASP A 265 -17.12 0.63 -11.06
N SER A 266 -16.87 -0.34 -10.18
CA SER A 266 -17.86 -1.38 -9.86
C SER A 266 -19.11 -0.81 -9.16
N SER A 267 -19.00 0.37 -8.54
CA SER A 267 -20.11 1.09 -7.90
C SER A 267 -21.26 1.37 -8.84
N ILE A 268 -20.98 1.55 -10.13
CA ILE A 268 -22.01 1.88 -11.13
C ILE A 268 -23.10 0.82 -11.25
N PHE A 269 -22.77 -0.43 -10.90
CA PHE A 269 -23.70 -1.55 -10.94
C PHE A 269 -24.57 -1.67 -9.67
N LEU A 270 -24.14 -1.05 -8.56
CA LEU A 270 -24.80 -1.18 -7.25
C LEU A 270 -25.93 -0.16 -7.05
N GLN A 271 -25.96 0.95 -7.79
CA GLN A 271 -26.89 2.08 -7.58
C GLN A 271 -28.39 1.80 -7.81
N ILE A 272 -28.80 0.60 -8.25
CA ILE A 272 -30.19 0.34 -8.67
C ILE A 272 -30.84 -0.82 -7.88
N VAL A 273 -30.15 -1.38 -6.89
CA VAL A 273 -30.77 -2.44 -6.06
C VAL A 273 -31.61 -1.88 -4.90
N ASP A 274 -31.43 -0.60 -4.55
CA ASP A 274 -32.17 0.06 -3.46
C ASP A 274 -33.41 0.85 -3.91
N ASP A 275 -33.60 1.12 -5.21
CA ASP A 275 -34.82 1.81 -5.69
C ASP A 275 -36.11 0.97 -5.54
N ASN A 276 -36.00 -0.31 -5.16
CA ASN A 276 -37.12 -1.17 -4.79
C ASN A 276 -37.30 -1.36 -3.27
N LYS A 277 -36.50 -0.70 -2.42
CA LYS A 277 -36.76 -0.59 -0.98
C LYS A 277 -37.08 0.86 -0.68
N GLY A 278 -38.37 1.10 -0.42
CA GLY A 278 -38.85 2.39 0.01
C GLY A 278 -37.99 2.96 1.15
N ASN A 279 -37.46 4.16 0.90
CA ASN A 279 -37.33 5.27 1.83
C ASN A 279 -37.40 4.88 3.31
N GLU A 280 -36.25 4.68 3.96
CA GLU A 280 -36.08 5.00 5.38
C GLU A 280 -34.60 5.04 5.79
N ASN A 281 -34.20 6.23 6.23
CA ASN A 281 -33.10 6.58 7.15
C ASN A 281 -31.67 6.67 6.61
N ASN A 282 -31.35 7.89 6.17
CA ASN A 282 -30.02 8.49 6.30
C ASN A 282 -29.55 8.47 7.76
N ASN A 283 -28.40 7.85 8.02
CA ASN A 283 -27.52 8.32 9.09
C ASN A 283 -26.07 8.11 8.68
N GLU A 284 -25.34 9.23 8.66
CA GLU A 284 -23.93 9.37 8.35
C GLU A 284 -23.04 8.69 9.41
N SER A 285 -21.93 8.10 8.98
CA SER A 285 -20.73 8.01 9.82
C SER A 285 -19.47 8.20 8.98
N ASN A 286 -18.74 9.26 9.33
CA ASN A 286 -17.46 9.75 8.84
C ASN A 286 -16.31 8.71 8.85
N GLY A 287 -15.43 8.78 7.84
CA GLY A 287 -14.04 8.32 7.99
C GLY A 287 -13.23 8.10 6.71
N ASN A 288 -12.64 9.17 6.14
CA ASN A 288 -11.23 9.32 5.65
C ASN A 288 -11.11 10.25 4.42
N ALA A 289 -10.79 11.51 4.71
CA ALA A 289 -10.86 12.66 3.81
C ALA A 289 -9.65 12.86 2.86
N ALA A 290 -9.15 11.81 2.20
CA ALA A 290 -8.10 11.98 1.18
C ALA A 290 -8.25 11.12 -0.09
N SER A 291 -9.08 10.08 -0.07
CA SER A 291 -9.46 9.28 -1.25
C SER A 291 -10.81 9.68 -1.87
N ASP A 292 -11.54 10.59 -1.23
CA ASP A 292 -12.94 10.87 -1.54
C ASP A 292 -13.17 11.78 -2.75
N GLU A 293 -12.18 12.56 -3.19
CA GLU A 293 -12.45 13.57 -4.23
C GLU A 293 -12.55 12.98 -5.64
N ALA A 294 -11.87 11.87 -5.92
CA ALA A 294 -12.05 11.10 -7.16
C ALA A 294 -13.34 10.27 -7.14
N ASN A 295 -13.67 9.65 -6.00
CA ASN A 295 -14.90 8.87 -5.81
C ASN A 295 -16.17 9.74 -5.81
N LYS A 296 -16.09 10.99 -5.35
CA LYS A 296 -17.20 11.95 -5.43
C LYS A 296 -17.53 12.39 -6.86
N VAL A 297 -16.56 12.38 -7.78
CA VAL A 297 -16.78 12.73 -9.19
C VAL A 297 -17.40 11.55 -9.95
N LEU A 298 -17.01 10.31 -9.64
CA LEU A 298 -17.60 9.09 -10.21
C LEU A 298 -19.07 8.88 -9.82
N ASN A 299 -19.46 9.27 -8.59
CA ASN A 299 -20.84 9.19 -8.10
C ASN A 299 -21.87 10.07 -8.85
N ARG A 300 -21.49 10.73 -9.95
CA ARG A 300 -22.36 11.49 -10.84
C ARG A 300 -22.56 10.85 -12.22
N SER A 301 -22.02 9.66 -12.46
CA SER A 301 -22.32 8.87 -13.66
C SER A 301 -23.71 8.23 -13.51
N THR A 302 -24.75 8.87 -14.05
CA THR A 302 -26.08 8.25 -14.13
C THR A 302 -25.99 6.97 -14.95
N THR A 303 -26.36 5.85 -14.33
CA THR A 303 -26.42 4.53 -14.97
C THR A 303 -27.31 4.57 -16.20
N GLN A 304 -26.82 4.07 -17.34
CA GLN A 304 -27.61 4.06 -18.57
C GLN A 304 -28.77 3.04 -18.50
N PRO A 305 -29.97 3.38 -19.02
CA PRO A 305 -31.07 2.44 -19.13
C PRO A 305 -30.67 1.17 -19.91
N GLY A 306 -31.03 -0.01 -19.39
CA GLY A 306 -30.72 -1.29 -20.02
C GLY A 306 -29.32 -1.86 -19.67
N LEU A 307 -28.48 -1.12 -18.96
CA LEU A 307 -27.16 -1.62 -18.51
C LEU A 307 -27.30 -2.87 -17.64
N GLN A 308 -28.25 -2.89 -16.70
CA GLN A 308 -28.44 -4.03 -15.79
C GLN A 308 -28.77 -5.32 -16.53
N ASP A 309 -29.69 -5.28 -17.49
CA ASP A 309 -30.06 -6.44 -18.30
C ASP A 309 -28.87 -6.91 -19.13
N ALA A 310 -28.12 -5.98 -19.72
CA ALA A 310 -26.92 -6.29 -20.50
C ALA A 310 -25.82 -6.94 -19.64
N VAL A 311 -25.62 -6.45 -18.42
CA VAL A 311 -24.66 -6.99 -17.44
C VAL A 311 -25.11 -8.37 -16.94
N ALA A 312 -26.40 -8.55 -16.65
CA ALA A 312 -26.96 -9.84 -16.27
C ALA A 312 -26.79 -10.88 -17.39
N ASP A 313 -27.02 -10.49 -18.65
CA ASP A 313 -26.77 -11.35 -19.82
C ASP A 313 -25.30 -11.79 -19.91
N LEU A 314 -24.35 -10.87 -19.71
CA LEU A 314 -22.91 -11.16 -19.73
C LEU A 314 -22.51 -12.08 -18.56
N CYS A 315 -22.98 -11.78 -17.34
CA CYS A 315 -22.72 -12.59 -16.16
C CYS A 315 -23.29 -14.01 -16.33
N ARG A 316 -24.50 -14.14 -16.89
CA ARG A 316 -25.12 -15.43 -17.19
C ARG A 316 -24.28 -16.25 -18.17
N ALA A 317 -23.84 -15.63 -19.26
CA ALA A 317 -22.98 -16.29 -20.25
C ALA A 317 -21.66 -16.77 -19.62
N ARG A 318 -21.02 -15.93 -18.78
CA ARG A 318 -19.79 -16.28 -18.05
C ARG A 318 -20.01 -17.43 -17.08
N LEU A 319 -21.04 -17.37 -16.23
CA LEU A 319 -21.37 -18.43 -15.28
C LEU A 319 -21.68 -19.75 -15.98
N THR A 320 -22.45 -19.72 -17.07
CA THR A 320 -22.80 -20.91 -17.86
C THR A 320 -21.54 -21.55 -18.49
N ARG A 321 -20.69 -20.72 -19.11
CA ARG A 321 -19.41 -21.17 -19.68
C ARG A 321 -18.52 -21.78 -18.60
N ALA A 322 -18.36 -21.09 -17.47
CA ALA A 322 -17.52 -21.54 -16.38
C ALA A 322 -18.02 -22.84 -15.73
N SER A 323 -19.34 -23.00 -15.57
CA SER A 323 -19.96 -24.20 -14.99
C SER A 323 -19.80 -25.46 -15.84
N SER A 324 -19.43 -25.32 -17.11
CA SER A 324 -19.13 -26.45 -18.03
C SER A 324 -17.63 -26.61 -18.31
N GLY A 325 -16.81 -25.64 -17.88
CA GLY A 325 -15.37 -25.66 -18.06
C GLY A 325 -14.65 -26.51 -17.01
N GLN A 326 -13.32 -26.51 -17.06
CA GLN A 326 -12.46 -27.15 -16.05
C GLN A 326 -11.53 -26.13 -15.37
N SER A 327 -11.61 -24.85 -15.75
CA SER A 327 -10.76 -23.80 -15.21
C SER A 327 -11.35 -23.24 -13.93
N VAL A 328 -10.75 -23.58 -12.79
CA VAL A 328 -11.12 -23.01 -11.48
C VAL A 328 -11.05 -21.49 -11.51
N ALA A 329 -10.02 -20.92 -12.16
CA ALA A 329 -9.87 -19.47 -12.28
C ALA A 329 -11.06 -18.82 -13.02
N GLU A 330 -11.51 -19.40 -14.13
CA GLU A 330 -12.67 -18.88 -14.87
C GLU A 330 -13.95 -18.89 -14.02
N ILE A 331 -14.14 -19.93 -13.21
CA ILE A 331 -15.30 -20.04 -12.31
C ILE A 331 -15.23 -18.96 -11.23
N LYS A 332 -14.07 -18.77 -10.59
CA LYS A 332 -13.86 -17.70 -9.60
C LYS A 332 -14.19 -16.33 -10.18
N TRP A 333 -13.65 -15.99 -11.36
CA TRP A 333 -13.88 -14.69 -12.01
C TRP A 333 -15.33 -14.50 -12.45
N ALA A 334 -16.01 -15.56 -12.93
CA ALA A 334 -17.42 -15.50 -13.29
C ALA A 334 -18.31 -15.23 -12.06
N MET A 335 -18.07 -15.95 -10.94
CA MET A 335 -18.76 -15.72 -9.67
C MET A 335 -18.51 -14.30 -9.15
N ALA A 336 -17.25 -13.87 -9.10
CA ALA A 336 -16.89 -12.54 -8.63
C ALA A 336 -17.51 -11.43 -9.46
N SER A 337 -17.57 -11.59 -10.79
CA SER A 337 -18.26 -10.64 -11.68
C SER A 337 -19.73 -10.51 -11.30
N ALA A 338 -20.45 -11.63 -11.13
CA ALA A 338 -21.87 -11.62 -10.78
C ALA A 338 -22.16 -11.09 -9.37
N VAL A 339 -21.23 -11.29 -8.42
CA VAL A 339 -21.35 -10.73 -7.06
C VAL A 339 -21.14 -9.22 -7.07
N LYS A 340 -20.05 -8.75 -7.68
CA LYS A 340 -19.69 -7.32 -7.76
C LYS A 340 -20.72 -6.47 -8.51
N THR A 341 -21.42 -7.05 -9.48
CA THR A 341 -22.50 -6.35 -10.22
C THR A 341 -23.87 -6.48 -9.57
N GLY A 342 -24.02 -7.29 -8.51
CA GLY A 342 -25.32 -7.63 -7.94
C GLY A 342 -26.16 -8.62 -8.77
N SER A 343 -25.67 -9.08 -9.93
CA SER A 343 -26.40 -9.98 -10.83
C SER A 343 -26.64 -11.39 -10.25
N HIS A 344 -25.85 -11.83 -9.27
CA HIS A 344 -26.03 -13.11 -8.58
C HIS A 344 -27.46 -13.32 -8.05
N ARG A 345 -28.15 -12.24 -7.62
CA ARG A 345 -29.54 -12.30 -7.12
C ARG A 345 -30.55 -12.67 -8.21
N LEU A 346 -30.30 -12.23 -9.45
CA LEU A 346 -31.14 -12.51 -10.61
C LEU A 346 -30.79 -13.87 -11.24
N LEU A 347 -29.54 -14.30 -11.09
CA LEU A 347 -28.96 -15.49 -11.71
C LEU A 347 -28.70 -16.60 -10.68
N ALA A 348 -29.61 -16.78 -9.72
CA ALA A 348 -29.40 -17.68 -8.59
C ALA A 348 -29.14 -19.13 -9.04
N GLN A 349 -29.81 -19.59 -10.10
CA GLN A 349 -29.61 -20.95 -10.62
C GLN A 349 -28.21 -21.14 -11.22
N GLU A 350 -27.76 -20.21 -12.06
CA GLU A 350 -26.43 -20.25 -12.67
C GLU A 350 -25.32 -20.06 -11.60
N MET A 351 -25.56 -19.23 -10.59
CA MET A 351 -24.65 -19.04 -9.46
C MET A 351 -24.52 -20.31 -8.62
N GLU A 352 -25.61 -20.99 -8.29
CA GLU A 352 -25.55 -22.27 -7.56
C GLU A 352 -24.83 -23.36 -8.36
N ALA A 353 -25.05 -23.44 -9.68
CA ALA A 353 -24.33 -24.37 -10.54
C ALA A 353 -22.81 -24.09 -10.53
N ALA A 354 -22.41 -22.82 -10.64
CA ALA A 354 -21.01 -22.42 -10.59
C ALA A 354 -20.37 -22.71 -9.22
N LYS A 355 -21.09 -22.43 -8.12
CA LYS A 355 -20.64 -22.74 -6.76
C LYS A 355 -20.46 -24.24 -6.56
N GLY A 356 -21.42 -25.06 -7.00
CA GLY A 356 -21.33 -26.52 -6.93
C GLY A 356 -20.12 -27.05 -7.70
N HIS A 357 -19.95 -26.61 -8.95
CA HIS A 357 -18.83 -27.01 -9.79
C HIS A 357 -17.47 -26.56 -9.24
N TYR A 358 -17.39 -25.35 -8.69
CA TYR A 358 -16.20 -24.89 -7.97
C TYR A 358 -15.87 -25.77 -6.76
N LYS A 359 -16.87 -26.10 -5.93
CA LYS A 359 -16.68 -26.99 -4.76
C LYS A 359 -16.15 -28.36 -5.16
N GLU A 360 -16.63 -28.92 -6.26
CA GLU A 360 -16.16 -30.20 -6.79
C GLU A 360 -14.72 -30.13 -7.31
N LEU A 361 -14.37 -29.13 -8.13
CA LEU A 361 -13.04 -29.02 -8.74
C LEU A 361 -11.95 -28.60 -7.74
N ALA A 362 -12.27 -27.67 -6.83
CA ALA A 362 -11.32 -27.15 -5.86
C ALA A 362 -11.25 -27.99 -4.57
N GLU A 363 -12.12 -29.01 -4.42
CA GLU A 363 -12.24 -29.87 -3.24
C GLU A 363 -12.37 -29.08 -1.91
N VAL A 364 -12.99 -27.90 -1.95
CA VAL A 364 -13.14 -27.04 -0.76
C VAL A 364 -14.20 -27.58 0.20
N PRO A 365 -14.11 -27.29 1.52
CA PRO A 365 -15.08 -27.76 2.50
C PRO A 365 -16.52 -27.33 2.19
N ALA A 366 -17.48 -28.24 2.40
CA ALA A 366 -18.89 -28.02 2.04
C ALA A 366 -19.54 -26.81 2.72
N GLY A 367 -19.13 -26.50 3.95
CA GLY A 367 -19.66 -25.41 4.77
C GLY A 367 -19.14 -24.01 4.43
N TRP A 368 -18.27 -23.87 3.44
CA TRP A 368 -17.73 -22.57 3.04
C TRP A 368 -18.75 -21.72 2.28
N ASP A 369 -18.72 -20.42 2.55
CA ASP A 369 -19.55 -19.41 1.91
C ASP A 369 -18.85 -18.88 0.65
N ILE A 370 -18.94 -19.68 -0.42
CA ILE A 370 -18.29 -19.38 -1.71
C ILE A 370 -18.75 -18.04 -2.29
N GLU A 371 -19.99 -17.62 -1.99
CA GLU A 371 -20.53 -16.37 -2.49
C GLU A 371 -19.88 -15.16 -1.80
N ALA A 372 -19.78 -15.19 -0.46
CA ALA A 372 -19.06 -14.17 0.29
C ALA A 372 -17.57 -14.16 -0.06
N MET A 373 -16.97 -15.34 -0.28
CA MET A 373 -15.59 -15.48 -0.75
C MET A 373 -15.37 -14.82 -2.13
N ALA A 374 -16.29 -15.02 -3.08
CA ALA A 374 -16.20 -14.44 -4.42
C ALA A 374 -16.30 -12.90 -4.43
N GLN A 375 -16.97 -12.30 -3.42
CA GLN A 375 -16.99 -10.85 -3.23
C GLN A 375 -15.58 -10.26 -3.01
N HIS A 376 -14.71 -11.05 -2.39
CA HIS A 376 -13.35 -10.68 -1.99
C HIS A 376 -12.28 -11.37 -2.86
N LEU A 377 -12.61 -11.70 -4.12
CA LEU A 377 -11.62 -12.21 -5.07
C LEU A 377 -10.49 -11.19 -5.29
N THR A 378 -9.26 -11.57 -4.94
CA THR A 378 -8.05 -10.77 -5.11
C THR A 378 -7.56 -10.80 -6.56
N SER A 379 -6.72 -9.84 -6.94
CA SER A 379 -6.15 -9.77 -8.29
C SER A 379 -5.29 -10.98 -8.66
N ASP A 380 -4.70 -11.67 -7.69
CA ASP A 380 -3.94 -12.90 -7.88
C ASP A 380 -4.81 -14.17 -7.84
N GLY A 381 -6.13 -14.02 -7.75
CA GLY A 381 -7.09 -15.12 -7.89
C GLY A 381 -7.41 -15.88 -6.60
N ARG A 382 -7.09 -15.34 -5.42
CA ARG A 382 -7.48 -15.92 -4.12
C ARG A 382 -8.86 -15.45 -3.73
N MET A 383 -9.67 -16.35 -3.17
CA MET A 383 -10.92 -15.96 -2.51
C MET A 383 -10.78 -16.16 -1.01
N VAL A 384 -11.02 -15.09 -0.25
CA VAL A 384 -10.85 -15.08 1.19
C VAL A 384 -12.10 -14.55 1.88
N HIS A 385 -12.59 -15.28 2.88
CA HIS A 385 -13.68 -14.82 3.72
C HIS A 385 -13.42 -15.20 5.19
N LYS A 386 -13.75 -14.27 6.09
CA LYS A 386 -13.71 -14.48 7.54
C LYS A 386 -15.14 -14.46 8.03
N GLN A 387 -15.66 -15.64 8.39
CA GLN A 387 -17.04 -15.81 8.78
C GLN A 387 -17.16 -15.84 10.31
N PRO A 388 -17.81 -14.86 10.94
CA PRO A 388 -18.16 -14.95 12.36
C PRO A 388 -19.02 -16.19 12.61
N ILE A 389 -18.72 -16.92 13.69
CA ILE A 389 -19.53 -18.05 14.15
C ILE A 389 -20.26 -17.62 15.41
N ASP A 390 -21.57 -17.41 15.27
CA ASP A 390 -22.47 -17.01 16.36
C ASP A 390 -23.23 -18.20 16.97
N ASP A 391 -22.98 -19.43 16.49
CA ASP A 391 -23.60 -20.65 17.02
C ASP A 391 -23.17 -20.89 18.49
N PRO A 392 -24.11 -20.81 19.46
CA PRO A 392 -23.79 -20.97 20.88
C PRO A 392 -23.18 -22.34 21.21
N ASP A 393 -23.60 -23.39 20.50
CA ASP A 393 -23.08 -24.74 20.73
C ASP A 393 -21.63 -24.87 20.27
N ALA A 394 -21.28 -24.32 19.10
CA ALA A 394 -19.90 -24.25 18.63
C ALA A 394 -19.00 -23.44 19.57
N ILE A 395 -19.47 -22.27 20.02
CA ILE A 395 -18.74 -21.42 20.98
C ILE A 395 -18.52 -22.16 22.31
N ALA A 396 -19.55 -22.82 22.84
CA ALA A 396 -19.44 -23.57 24.09
C ALA A 396 -18.48 -24.76 23.98
N GLN A 397 -18.50 -25.48 22.86
CA GLN A 397 -17.58 -26.60 22.64
C GLN A 397 -16.12 -26.12 22.49
N LEU A 398 -15.85 -25.01 21.79
CA LEU A 398 -14.50 -24.45 21.73
C LEU A 398 -14.06 -23.83 23.05
N GLN A 399 -14.97 -23.25 23.83
CA GLN A 399 -14.67 -22.84 25.20
C GLN A 399 -14.25 -24.05 26.05
N ALA A 400 -14.96 -25.17 25.96
CA ALA A 400 -14.60 -26.40 26.66
C ALA A 400 -13.23 -26.95 26.19
N LEU A 401 -12.90 -26.81 24.90
CA LEU A 401 -11.57 -27.13 24.39
C LEU A 401 -10.50 -26.21 25.01
N LEU A 402 -10.72 -24.89 25.07
CA LEU A 402 -9.79 -23.98 25.75
C LEU A 402 -9.60 -24.38 27.22
N ASP A 403 -10.69 -24.67 27.93
CA ASP A 403 -10.66 -25.07 29.34
C ASP A 403 -9.91 -26.40 29.55
N ALA A 404 -10.12 -27.39 28.67
CA ALA A 404 -9.46 -28.69 28.75
C ALA A 404 -7.96 -28.65 28.41
N THR A 405 -7.54 -27.65 27.63
CA THR A 405 -6.17 -27.54 27.12
C THR A 405 -5.33 -26.50 27.87
N LEU A 406 -5.96 -25.72 28.75
CA LEU A 406 -5.30 -24.76 29.62
C LEU A 406 -4.59 -25.48 30.79
N ARG A 407 -3.26 -25.38 30.83
CA ARG A 407 -2.41 -25.96 31.88
C ARG A 407 -1.89 -24.87 32.81
N LYS A 408 -2.31 -24.90 34.09
CA LYS A 408 -1.88 -23.94 35.15
C LYS A 408 -0.48 -24.22 35.74
N ARG A 409 0.22 -25.27 35.29
CA ARG A 409 1.37 -25.88 35.99
C ARG A 409 2.64 -25.02 36.05
N TYR A 410 2.69 -23.86 35.39
CA TYR A 410 3.81 -22.91 35.44
C TYR A 410 3.34 -21.61 36.07
N THR A 411 3.83 -21.28 37.26
CA THR A 411 3.27 -20.21 38.12
C THR A 411 3.53 -18.77 37.64
N ARG A 412 4.18 -18.58 36.48
CA ARG A 412 4.40 -17.26 35.84
C ARG A 412 4.44 -17.41 34.31
N ASP A 413 3.82 -16.49 33.59
CA ASP A 413 4.02 -16.39 32.15
C ASP A 413 5.48 -15.99 31.82
N ARG A 414 5.91 -16.10 30.56
CA ARG A 414 7.28 -15.73 30.15
C ARG A 414 7.65 -14.27 30.44
N ARG A 415 6.68 -13.41 30.71
CA ARG A 415 6.85 -11.99 31.04
C ARG A 415 6.79 -11.75 32.55
N GLY A 416 6.70 -12.81 33.36
CA GLY A 416 6.68 -12.75 34.82
C GLY A 416 5.30 -12.50 35.43
N GLY A 417 4.22 -12.44 34.63
CA GLY A 417 2.86 -12.20 35.07
C GLY A 417 2.14 -13.45 35.62
N ARG A 418 1.03 -13.23 36.34
CA ARG A 418 0.14 -14.32 36.81
C ARG A 418 -0.47 -15.04 35.60
N VAL A 419 -0.42 -16.38 35.61
CA VAL A 419 -1.10 -17.22 34.62
C VAL A 419 -2.62 -17.13 34.85
N PRO A 420 -3.41 -16.91 33.78
CA PRO A 420 -4.87 -16.82 33.91
C PRO A 420 -5.49 -18.10 34.44
N ASP A 421 -6.60 -17.94 35.16
CA ASP A 421 -7.40 -19.07 35.63
C ASP A 421 -8.23 -19.68 34.51
N ARG A 422 -8.63 -18.86 33.54
CA ARG A 422 -9.41 -19.26 32.37
C ARG A 422 -9.13 -18.34 31.17
N LEU A 423 -9.24 -18.88 29.96
CA LEU A 423 -9.32 -18.08 28.73
C LEU A 423 -10.79 -18.04 28.30
N VAL A 424 -11.43 -16.88 28.42
CA VAL A 424 -12.85 -16.70 28.10
C VAL A 424 -12.98 -16.28 26.64
N LEU A 425 -13.51 -17.17 25.82
CA LEU A 425 -13.79 -16.94 24.40
C LEU A 425 -14.92 -15.91 24.27
N GLU A 426 -14.66 -14.83 23.54
CA GLU A 426 -15.61 -13.76 23.28
C GLU A 426 -16.14 -13.79 21.85
N ARG A 427 -15.29 -14.18 20.90
CA ARG A 427 -15.65 -14.23 19.49
C ARG A 427 -14.89 -15.34 18.78
N LEU A 428 -15.60 -16.04 17.90
CA LEU A 428 -15.07 -17.10 17.07
C LEU A 428 -15.26 -16.71 15.60
N VAL A 429 -14.22 -16.91 14.80
CA VAL A 429 -14.25 -16.64 13.36
C VAL A 429 -13.67 -17.82 12.61
N SER A 430 -14.40 -18.35 11.63
CA SER A 430 -13.90 -19.30 10.64
C SER A 430 -13.16 -18.56 9.53
N VAL A 431 -12.01 -19.10 9.12
CA VAL A 431 -11.20 -18.58 8.03
C VAL A 431 -11.40 -19.49 6.83
N GLN A 432 -11.80 -18.89 5.71
CA GLN A 432 -12.00 -19.55 4.43
C GLN A 432 -11.03 -18.91 3.45
N ASN A 433 -9.94 -19.60 3.17
CA ASN A 433 -8.91 -19.15 2.22
C ASN A 433 -8.62 -20.30 1.27
N ASP A 434 -9.14 -20.18 0.05
CA ASP A 434 -9.15 -21.30 -0.88
C ASP A 434 -7.77 -21.74 -1.33
N ARG A 435 -6.87 -20.79 -1.60
CA ARG A 435 -5.51 -21.08 -2.00
C ARG A 435 -4.70 -21.74 -0.88
N ASN A 436 -4.76 -21.21 0.34
CA ASN A 436 -4.06 -21.82 1.47
C ASN A 436 -4.59 -23.23 1.74
N TYR A 437 -5.89 -23.46 1.58
CA TYR A 437 -6.48 -24.78 1.74
C TYR A 437 -6.10 -25.74 0.61
N GLU A 438 -6.03 -25.27 -0.64
CA GLU A 438 -5.55 -26.04 -1.79
C GLU A 438 -4.10 -26.50 -1.59
N GLU A 439 -3.22 -25.56 -1.22
CA GLU A 439 -1.81 -25.84 -0.90
C GLU A 439 -1.69 -26.86 0.24
N TYR A 440 -2.46 -26.64 1.32
CA TYR A 440 -2.55 -27.56 2.45
C TYR A 440 -3.04 -28.96 2.06
N SER A 441 -4.13 -29.04 1.29
CA SER A 441 -4.71 -30.29 0.82
C SER A 441 -3.74 -31.06 -0.09
N LEU A 442 -3.06 -30.35 -0.99
CA LEU A 442 -2.04 -30.93 -1.86
C LEU A 442 -0.85 -31.45 -1.06
N ARG A 443 -0.41 -30.70 -0.04
CA ARG A 443 0.67 -31.14 0.85
C ARG A 443 0.28 -32.40 1.61
N CYS A 444 -0.91 -32.42 2.17
CA CYS A 444 -1.45 -33.59 2.87
C CYS A 444 -1.43 -34.86 2.01
N LYS A 445 -1.77 -34.75 0.72
CA LYS A 445 -1.73 -35.88 -0.24
C LYS A 445 -0.31 -36.40 -0.52
N LYS A 446 0.72 -35.56 -0.34
CA LYS A 446 2.13 -35.92 -0.57
C LYS A 446 2.81 -36.50 0.68
N LEU A 447 2.31 -36.17 1.86
CA LEU A 447 2.86 -36.68 3.11
C LEU A 447 2.60 -38.19 3.24
N PRO A 448 3.53 -38.94 3.83
CA PRO A 448 3.36 -40.37 4.02
C PRO A 448 2.21 -40.66 4.98
N ALA A 449 1.55 -41.80 4.79
CA ALA A 449 0.54 -42.31 5.72
C ALA A 449 1.12 -42.45 7.14
N PRO A 450 0.29 -42.45 8.19
CA PRO A 450 0.71 -42.70 9.57
C PRO A 450 1.48 -44.02 9.67
N GLY A 451 2.82 -43.97 9.64
CA GLY A 451 3.69 -45.12 9.87
C GLY A 451 3.80 -45.44 11.37
N ASP A 452 4.94 -45.98 11.80
CA ASP A 452 5.26 -46.12 13.22
C ASP A 452 5.46 -44.73 13.85
N GLN A 453 4.37 -44.17 14.37
CA GLN A 453 4.36 -42.90 15.08
C GLN A 453 4.87 -43.07 16.51
N PRO A 454 5.35 -41.99 17.16
CA PRO A 454 5.60 -42.03 18.59
C PRO A 454 4.35 -42.54 19.33
N ALA A 455 4.53 -43.45 20.30
CA ALA A 455 3.42 -44.15 20.97
C ALA A 455 2.39 -43.21 21.64
N GLU A 456 2.75 -41.94 21.88
CA GLU A 456 1.89 -40.92 22.49
C GLU A 456 1.92 -39.60 21.68
N LEU A 457 1.13 -39.54 20.62
CA LEU A 457 0.71 -38.27 20.02
C LEU A 457 -0.19 -37.48 20.99
N PRO A 458 -0.22 -36.14 20.89
CA PRO A 458 -1.00 -35.31 21.79
C PRO A 458 -2.49 -35.67 21.72
N GLY A 459 -3.13 -35.78 22.89
CA GLY A 459 -4.50 -36.25 23.02
C GLY A 459 -5.57 -35.26 22.59
N ILE A 460 -5.21 -34.06 22.13
CA ILE A 460 -6.21 -33.01 21.95
C ILE A 460 -7.22 -33.35 20.89
N LEU A 461 -6.85 -33.83 19.69
CA LEU A 461 -7.85 -34.22 18.69
C LEU A 461 -7.32 -35.19 17.61
N THR A 462 -6.48 -36.19 17.91
CA THR A 462 -6.19 -37.28 16.95
C THR A 462 -7.42 -38.19 16.81
N SER A 463 -8.46 -37.80 16.07
CA SER A 463 -9.75 -38.52 15.86
C SER A 463 -10.49 -39.08 17.10
N LYS A 464 -9.93 -38.93 18.31
CA LYS A 464 -10.32 -39.61 19.56
C LYS A 464 -10.96 -38.67 20.58
N ALA A 465 -10.93 -37.36 20.36
CA ALA A 465 -11.53 -36.36 21.24
C ALA A 465 -12.63 -35.60 20.49
N GLU A 466 -13.78 -35.45 21.13
CA GLU A 466 -15.03 -35.02 20.51
C GLU A 466 -15.25 -33.49 20.63
N CYS A 467 -14.62 -32.64 19.79
CA CYS A 467 -15.28 -31.37 19.42
C CYS A 467 -16.04 -31.59 18.13
N LYS A 468 -17.38 -31.67 18.23
CA LYS A 468 -18.24 -31.82 17.05
C LYS A 468 -18.26 -30.55 16.21
N CYS A 469 -17.90 -29.44 16.83
CA CYS A 469 -17.76 -28.12 16.23
C CYS A 469 -16.63 -28.05 15.17
N LEU A 470 -15.60 -28.90 15.30
CA LEU A 470 -14.44 -28.91 14.41
C LEU A 470 -14.63 -30.00 13.36
N PRO A 471 -14.27 -29.73 12.09
CA PRO A 471 -14.27 -30.74 11.06
C PRO A 471 -13.39 -31.93 11.46
N ALA A 472 -13.89 -33.14 11.21
CA ALA A 472 -13.15 -34.36 11.49
C ALA A 472 -11.80 -34.37 10.74
N LEU A 473 -10.75 -34.79 11.44
CA LEU A 473 -9.44 -35.02 10.83
C LEU A 473 -9.46 -36.32 10.02
N GLU A 474 -8.75 -36.37 8.91
CA GLU A 474 -8.72 -37.56 8.06
C GLU A 474 -7.88 -38.67 8.70
N SER A 475 -8.48 -39.83 8.95
CA SER A 475 -7.80 -40.97 9.60
C SER A 475 -6.67 -41.58 8.78
N SER A 476 -6.62 -41.31 7.47
CA SER A 476 -5.55 -41.72 6.56
C SER A 476 -4.30 -40.85 6.67
N ARG A 477 -4.34 -39.77 7.46
CA ARG A 477 -3.30 -38.76 7.56
C ARG A 477 -2.87 -38.53 9.00
N THR A 478 -1.67 -37.99 9.16
CA THR A 478 -1.13 -37.60 10.47
C THR A 478 -1.48 -36.15 10.77
N GLU A 479 -2.75 -35.88 11.01
CA GLU A 479 -3.25 -34.53 11.27
C GLU A 479 -3.46 -34.27 12.76
N ALA A 480 -3.32 -33.00 13.16
CA ALA A 480 -3.63 -32.53 14.50
C ALA A 480 -4.20 -31.11 14.47
N TRP A 481 -5.08 -30.82 15.43
CA TRP A 481 -5.47 -29.46 15.76
C TRP A 481 -4.49 -28.88 16.77
N LEU A 482 -3.83 -27.77 16.42
CA LEU A 482 -2.81 -27.14 17.24
C LEU A 482 -2.99 -25.63 17.32
N PHE A 483 -2.57 -25.05 18.45
CA PHE A 483 -2.67 -23.61 18.68
C PHE A 483 -1.41 -22.89 18.22
N HIS A 484 -1.60 -21.73 17.59
CA HIS A 484 -0.56 -20.75 17.31
C HIS A 484 -0.91 -19.41 17.97
N GLY A 485 0.07 -18.84 18.68
CA GLY A 485 -0.08 -17.59 19.42
C GLY A 485 0.60 -16.43 18.71
N THR A 486 -0.12 -15.34 18.49
CA THR A 486 0.40 -14.16 17.79
C THR A 486 -0.39 -12.89 18.15
N SER A 487 -0.09 -11.76 17.52
CA SER A 487 -0.86 -10.52 17.63
C SER A 487 -2.08 -10.53 16.69
N GLU A 488 -3.11 -9.73 16.98
CA GLU A 488 -4.29 -9.60 16.12
C GLU A 488 -3.93 -9.19 14.68
N ALA A 489 -3.10 -8.15 14.52
CA ALA A 489 -2.64 -7.70 13.20
C ALA A 489 -1.89 -8.80 12.42
N ALA A 490 -1.07 -9.59 13.12
CA ALA A 490 -0.36 -10.71 12.51
C ALA A 490 -1.31 -11.86 12.15
N ALA A 491 -2.28 -12.18 13.01
CA ALA A 491 -3.30 -13.18 12.72
C ALA A 491 -4.13 -12.78 11.49
N ASP A 492 -4.44 -11.49 11.35
CA ASP A 492 -5.17 -10.99 10.19
C ASP A 492 -4.38 -11.13 8.89
N ALA A 493 -3.08 -10.78 8.90
CA ALA A 493 -2.20 -10.94 7.74
C ALA A 493 -2.03 -12.43 7.36
N ILE A 494 -1.74 -13.28 8.36
CA ILE A 494 -1.54 -14.73 8.20
C ILE A 494 -2.75 -15.42 7.56
N THR A 495 -3.96 -14.96 7.87
CA THR A 495 -5.20 -15.57 7.38
C THR A 495 -5.69 -14.99 6.05
N ALA A 496 -5.23 -13.79 5.68
CA ALA A 496 -5.66 -13.09 4.47
C ALA A 496 -4.74 -13.34 3.26
N GLU A 497 -3.45 -13.57 3.48
CA GLU A 497 -2.47 -13.74 2.42
C GLU A 497 -2.02 -15.20 2.30
N ASP A 498 -0.98 -15.47 1.49
CA ASP A 498 -0.28 -16.75 1.55
C ASP A 498 0.16 -16.94 3.02
N PHE A 499 0.11 -18.17 3.53
CA PHE A 499 0.64 -18.51 4.86
C PHE A 499 2.19 -18.40 4.92
N ARG A 500 2.78 -17.44 4.22
CA ARG A 500 4.18 -17.03 4.32
C ARG A 500 4.38 -16.32 5.65
N LEU A 501 4.47 -17.11 6.70
CA LEU A 501 5.16 -16.68 7.91
C LEU A 501 6.52 -16.17 7.46
N ASN A 502 6.77 -14.88 7.64
CA ASN A 502 7.99 -14.23 7.20
C ASN A 502 9.21 -15.02 7.73
N LEU A 503 9.80 -15.86 6.87
CA LEU A 503 11.04 -16.59 7.15
C LEU A 503 12.23 -15.62 7.34
N SER A 504 12.00 -14.31 7.22
CA SER A 504 12.94 -13.25 7.58
C SER A 504 12.47 -12.50 8.84
N GLY A 505 12.87 -12.97 10.02
CA GLY A 505 12.82 -12.13 11.23
C GLY A 505 12.81 -12.84 12.58
N THR A 506 12.33 -14.08 12.68
CA THR A 506 12.32 -14.80 13.96
C THR A 506 13.61 -15.58 14.15
N ASN A 507 14.70 -14.87 14.46
CA ASN A 507 15.79 -15.42 15.30
C ASN A 507 15.31 -15.74 16.75
N ALA A 508 14.00 -15.89 16.95
CA ALA A 508 13.42 -16.31 18.22
C ALA A 508 13.61 -17.82 18.37
N GLY A 509 14.87 -18.20 18.66
CA GLY A 509 15.26 -19.57 18.94
C GLY A 509 14.35 -20.18 19.99
N THR A 510 13.52 -21.13 19.57
CA THR A 510 13.01 -22.14 20.48
C THR A 510 14.14 -23.12 20.78
N LEU A 511 13.92 -24.01 21.75
CA LEU A 511 14.89 -25.05 22.07
C LEU A 511 15.23 -25.91 20.82
N TYR A 512 14.30 -26.06 19.89
CA TYR A 512 14.37 -26.98 18.75
C TYR A 512 14.71 -26.31 17.39
N GLY A 513 15.00 -25.01 17.37
CA GLY A 513 15.47 -24.30 16.17
C GLY A 513 14.41 -23.51 15.41
N SER A 514 14.68 -23.27 14.13
CA SER A 514 13.79 -22.58 13.19
C SER A 514 12.62 -23.47 12.76
N GLY A 515 11.54 -22.86 12.26
CA GLY A 515 10.34 -23.55 11.79
C GLY A 515 9.07 -22.90 12.34
N ILE A 516 7.93 -23.43 11.95
CA ILE A 516 6.62 -22.93 12.34
C ILE A 516 6.20 -23.63 13.64
N TYR A 517 6.04 -22.83 14.68
CA TYR A 517 5.78 -23.31 16.02
C TYR A 517 4.29 -23.43 16.32
N PHE A 518 3.92 -24.59 16.86
CA PHE A 518 2.60 -24.90 17.36
C PHE A 518 2.67 -25.55 18.75
N ALA A 519 1.59 -25.43 19.51
CA ALA A 519 1.44 -26.09 20.79
C ALA A 519 0.13 -26.88 20.85
N ASP A 520 0.15 -27.99 21.56
CA ASP A 520 -1.07 -28.71 21.91
C ASP A 520 -1.87 -27.91 22.95
N SER A 521 -1.21 -27.30 23.94
CA SER A 521 -1.85 -26.49 24.97
C SER A 521 -2.05 -25.04 24.56
N CYS A 522 -3.27 -24.51 24.76
CA CYS A 522 -3.57 -23.10 24.54
C CYS A 522 -2.79 -22.17 25.49
N SER A 523 -2.40 -22.62 26.69
CA SER A 523 -1.59 -21.85 27.64
C SER A 523 -0.26 -21.43 27.05
N LYS A 524 0.36 -22.32 26.27
CA LYS A 524 1.64 -22.04 25.65
C LYS A 524 1.49 -20.96 24.57
N SER A 525 0.50 -21.11 23.70
CA SER A 525 0.27 -20.14 22.64
C SER A 525 -0.16 -18.76 23.20
N ASP A 526 -0.93 -18.71 24.29
CA ASP A 526 -1.29 -17.47 24.99
C ASP A 526 -0.06 -16.67 25.48
N GLU A 527 1.09 -17.30 25.79
CA GLU A 527 2.33 -16.59 26.17
C GLU A 527 2.85 -15.67 25.04
N TYR A 528 2.54 -16.00 23.79
CA TYR A 528 2.97 -15.25 22.61
C TYR A 528 1.89 -14.27 22.11
N CYS A 529 0.68 -14.34 22.64
CA CYS A 529 -0.40 -13.43 22.29
C CYS A 529 -0.21 -12.04 22.95
N THR A 530 -0.51 -10.99 22.20
CA THR A 530 -0.56 -9.61 22.71
C THR A 530 -1.99 -9.10 22.76
N PRO A 531 -2.43 -8.47 23.87
CA PRO A 531 -3.73 -7.81 23.90
C PRO A 531 -3.80 -6.65 22.91
N ASN A 532 -4.99 -6.40 22.37
CA ASN A 532 -5.35 -5.12 21.79
C ASN A 532 -5.73 -4.10 22.88
N ALA A 533 -6.18 -2.90 22.48
CA ALA A 533 -6.53 -1.81 23.40
C ALA A 533 -7.63 -2.19 24.41
N ASP A 534 -8.54 -3.09 24.04
CA ASP A 534 -9.66 -3.57 24.87
C ASP A 534 -9.31 -4.81 25.70
N GLY A 535 -8.02 -5.18 25.72
CA GLY A 535 -7.51 -6.34 26.46
C GLY A 535 -7.82 -7.69 25.81
N VAL A 536 -8.42 -7.71 24.62
CA VAL A 536 -8.74 -8.93 23.86
C VAL A 536 -7.48 -9.46 23.19
N ARG A 537 -7.30 -10.79 23.21
CA ARG A 537 -6.21 -11.52 22.55
C ARG A 537 -6.77 -12.38 21.43
N CYS A 538 -5.89 -12.78 20.51
CA CYS A 538 -6.22 -13.68 19.41
C CYS A 538 -5.32 -14.92 19.44
N LEU A 539 -5.92 -16.10 19.41
CA LEU A 539 -5.26 -17.38 19.12
C LEU A 539 -5.70 -17.84 17.73
N ILE A 540 -4.78 -18.47 17.00
CA ILE A 540 -5.10 -19.18 15.77
C ILE A 540 -5.16 -20.66 16.10
N LEU A 541 -6.27 -21.31 15.78
CA LEU A 541 -6.39 -22.76 15.80
C LEU A 541 -6.17 -23.28 14.38
N CYS A 542 -5.07 -24.00 14.20
CA CYS A 542 -4.64 -24.50 12.91
C CYS A 542 -4.89 -25.99 12.80
N ARG A 543 -5.30 -26.41 11.61
CA ARG A 543 -5.24 -27.80 11.18
C ARG A 543 -3.84 -28.05 10.61
N VAL A 544 -3.10 -29.01 11.17
CA VAL A 544 -1.68 -29.22 10.86
C VAL A 544 -1.43 -30.66 10.45
N ALA A 545 -0.78 -30.87 9.31
CA ALA A 545 -0.36 -32.17 8.81
C ALA A 545 1.11 -32.43 9.18
N LEU A 546 1.32 -33.45 10.02
CA LEU A 546 2.59 -33.69 10.69
C LEU A 546 3.54 -34.61 9.91
N GLY A 547 3.05 -35.40 8.97
CA GLY A 547 3.86 -36.37 8.20
C GLY A 547 4.66 -37.33 9.10
N ARG A 548 5.93 -37.54 8.75
CA ARG A 548 6.94 -38.24 9.59
C ARG A 548 7.41 -37.31 10.69
N ILE A 549 7.25 -37.77 11.92
CA ILE A 549 7.56 -36.98 13.11
C ILE A 549 8.87 -37.44 13.71
N ARG A 550 9.82 -36.52 13.86
CA ARG A 550 11.00 -36.71 14.71
C ARG A 550 10.64 -36.36 16.15
N TYR A 551 10.49 -37.37 17.00
CA TYR A 551 10.31 -37.16 18.44
C TYR A 551 11.64 -36.85 19.12
N ASP A 552 11.69 -35.80 19.95
CA ASP A 552 12.88 -35.40 20.68
C ASP A 552 12.55 -34.97 22.12
N ASP A 553 13.14 -35.67 23.09
CA ASP A 553 13.07 -35.38 24.53
C ASP A 553 14.44 -35.06 25.13
N ALA A 554 15.34 -34.47 24.34
CA ALA A 554 16.60 -33.97 24.86
C ALA A 554 16.39 -32.66 25.63
N VAL A 555 17.05 -32.52 26.78
CA VAL A 555 17.05 -31.27 27.56
C VAL A 555 17.70 -30.11 26.80
N SER A 556 18.65 -30.41 25.91
CA SER A 556 19.36 -29.47 25.04
C SER A 556 19.60 -30.12 23.66
N PRO A 557 18.58 -30.17 22.81
CA PRO A 557 18.66 -30.79 21.48
C PRO A 557 19.58 -30.00 20.54
N ASP A 558 20.19 -30.71 19.58
CA ASP A 558 20.87 -30.07 18.46
C ASP A 558 19.84 -29.57 17.44
N ALA A 559 19.34 -28.36 17.69
CA ALA A 559 18.39 -27.67 16.83
C ALA A 559 18.84 -27.63 15.35
N ALA A 560 20.14 -27.43 15.09
CA ALA A 560 20.64 -27.35 13.73
C ALA A 560 20.61 -28.71 13.03
N ALA A 561 20.89 -29.81 13.74
CA ALA A 561 20.72 -31.16 13.20
C ALA A 561 19.25 -31.47 12.91
N LEU A 562 18.35 -31.13 13.83
CA LEU A 562 16.91 -31.34 13.64
C LEU A 562 16.38 -30.59 12.40
N THR A 563 16.74 -29.32 12.25
CA THR A 563 16.40 -28.53 11.06
C THR A 563 16.97 -29.16 9.79
N ARG A 564 18.23 -29.61 9.78
CA ARG A 564 18.83 -30.26 8.61
C ARG A 564 18.08 -31.52 8.20
N CYS A 565 17.67 -32.37 9.15
CA CYS A 565 16.90 -33.57 8.85
C CYS A 565 15.54 -33.25 8.20
N CYS A 566 14.86 -32.20 8.67
CA CYS A 566 13.59 -31.78 8.07
C CYS A 566 13.77 -31.19 6.67
N LEU A 567 14.74 -30.29 6.48
CA LEU A 567 15.04 -29.70 5.18
C LEU A 567 15.58 -30.73 4.16
N ALA A 568 16.20 -31.82 4.63
CA ALA A 568 16.60 -32.94 3.79
C ALA A 568 15.45 -33.89 3.44
N GLY A 569 14.25 -33.68 3.99
CA GLY A 569 13.08 -34.52 3.76
C GLY A 569 13.12 -35.86 4.49
N GLU A 570 13.95 -36.02 5.53
CA GLU A 570 13.97 -37.22 6.37
C GLU A 570 12.74 -37.29 7.28
N TYR A 571 12.34 -36.13 7.80
CA TYR A 571 11.16 -35.93 8.64
C TYR A 571 10.40 -34.68 8.17
N ASP A 572 9.10 -34.68 8.37
CA ASP A 572 8.23 -33.56 7.95
C ASP A 572 7.90 -32.65 9.14
N SER A 573 8.01 -33.17 10.38
CA SER A 573 7.78 -32.40 11.60
C SER A 573 8.69 -32.84 12.75
N ILE A 574 8.84 -31.98 13.74
CA ILE A 574 9.47 -32.27 15.03
C ILE A 574 8.40 -32.24 16.13
N LEU A 575 8.43 -33.22 17.02
CA LEU A 575 7.71 -33.20 18.28
C LEU A 575 8.72 -33.11 19.43
N GLY A 576 8.84 -31.92 20.01
CA GLY A 576 9.63 -31.67 21.21
C GLY A 576 8.84 -31.98 22.48
N ASP A 577 9.24 -33.00 23.24
CA ASP A 577 8.57 -33.42 24.47
C ASP A 577 9.21 -32.77 25.72
N ARG A 578 8.92 -31.49 25.92
CA ARG A 578 9.44 -30.78 27.10
C ARG A 578 8.74 -31.18 28.39
N GLU A 579 7.62 -31.91 28.33
CA GLU A 579 7.03 -32.48 29.53
C GLU A 579 7.98 -33.48 30.18
N LYS A 580 8.61 -34.34 29.39
CA LYS A 580 9.63 -35.27 29.91
C LYS A 580 10.95 -34.57 30.25
N CYS A 581 11.37 -33.61 29.44
CA CYS A 581 12.68 -32.94 29.64
C CYS A 581 12.71 -31.99 30.83
N ARG A 582 11.69 -31.12 30.91
CA ARG A 582 11.67 -29.93 31.77
C ARG A 582 10.34 -29.77 32.50
N GLY A 583 9.42 -30.73 32.35
CA GLY A 583 8.11 -30.69 32.94
C GLY A 583 7.18 -29.63 32.34
N THR A 584 7.37 -29.15 31.10
CA THR A 584 6.57 -28.06 30.48
C THR A 584 5.40 -28.48 29.57
N TYR A 585 5.50 -28.33 28.26
CA TYR A 585 4.43 -28.59 27.27
C TYR A 585 5.05 -29.22 26.04
N LYS A 586 4.25 -29.91 25.22
CA LYS A 586 4.73 -30.45 23.94
C LYS A 586 4.77 -29.33 22.90
N GLU A 587 5.84 -29.31 22.13
CA GLU A 587 6.08 -28.33 21.06
C GLU A 587 6.08 -29.06 19.72
N PHE A 588 5.32 -28.54 18.75
CA PHE A 588 5.29 -29.05 17.39
C PHE A 588 5.93 -28.04 16.46
N VAL A 589 6.82 -28.52 15.60
CA VAL A 589 7.47 -27.68 14.61
C VAL A 589 7.32 -28.31 13.24
N VAL A 590 6.77 -27.55 12.29
CA VAL A 590 6.73 -27.92 10.86
C VAL A 590 7.62 -26.94 10.08
N PHE A 591 8.10 -27.36 8.92
CA PHE A 591 9.12 -26.60 8.17
C PHE A 591 8.61 -26.06 6.84
N ASP A 592 7.55 -26.65 6.30
CA ASP A 592 6.83 -26.12 5.15
C ASP A 592 5.52 -25.46 5.62
N ASP A 593 5.22 -24.28 5.08
CA ASP A 593 4.04 -23.49 5.39
C ASP A 593 2.74 -24.18 4.94
N ASP A 594 2.80 -24.88 3.81
CA ASP A 594 1.72 -25.72 3.29
C ASP A 594 1.35 -26.92 4.20
N GLN A 595 2.06 -27.17 5.31
CA GLN A 595 1.65 -28.18 6.29
C GLN A 595 0.54 -27.70 7.24
N ALA A 596 0.21 -26.41 7.26
CA ALA A 596 -0.74 -25.84 8.19
C ALA A 596 -1.80 -24.99 7.50
N TYR A 597 -3.06 -25.21 7.89
CA TYR A 597 -4.19 -24.38 7.50
C TYR A 597 -4.75 -23.64 8.73
N PRO A 598 -4.64 -22.30 8.78
CA PRO A 598 -5.29 -21.48 9.81
C PRO A 598 -6.80 -21.50 9.61
N GLU A 599 -7.51 -22.26 10.43
CA GLU A 599 -8.94 -22.50 10.19
C GLU A 599 -9.84 -21.65 11.08
N TYR A 600 -9.41 -21.36 12.31
CA TYR A 600 -10.19 -20.53 13.24
C TYR A 600 -9.35 -19.47 13.94
N LEU A 601 -9.95 -18.29 14.10
CA LEU A 601 -9.47 -17.24 14.99
C LEU A 601 -10.34 -17.21 16.25
N LEU A 602 -9.68 -17.35 17.40
CA LEU A 602 -10.31 -17.39 18.71
C LEU A 602 -9.93 -16.09 19.44
N TYR A 603 -10.91 -15.21 19.61
CA TYR A 603 -10.73 -13.97 20.34
C TYR A 603 -11.19 -14.16 21.78
N TYR A 604 -10.30 -13.91 22.73
CA TYR A 604 -10.53 -14.23 24.14
C TYR A 604 -9.95 -13.18 25.08
N ARG A 605 -10.46 -13.18 26.31
CA ARG A 605 -9.85 -12.47 27.44
C ARG A 605 -9.32 -13.44 28.49
N ARG A 606 -8.26 -13.02 29.17
CA ARG A 606 -7.76 -13.70 30.36
C ARG A 606 -8.70 -13.41 31.53
N SER A 607 -9.20 -14.45 32.18
CA SER A 607 -9.93 -14.35 33.45
C SER A 607 -9.04 -14.78 34.59
N TYR A 608 -9.13 -14.05 35.69
CA TYR A 608 -8.46 -14.33 36.95
C TYR A 608 -9.55 -14.43 38.00
N ASP A 609 -9.69 -15.59 38.63
CA ASP A 609 -10.65 -15.72 39.72
C ASP A 609 -10.22 -14.76 40.84
N ALA A 610 -11.18 -14.08 41.46
CA ALA A 610 -10.89 -13.20 42.59
C ALA A 610 -10.34 -14.06 43.74
N ASP A 611 -9.11 -13.78 44.17
CA ASP A 611 -8.44 -14.48 45.27
C ASP A 611 -9.18 -14.31 46.61
#